data_AF-A0A7Y1UZ66-F1
#
_entry.id   AF-A0A7Y1UZ66-F1
#
_cell.length_a   1.000
_cell.length_b   1.000
_cell.length_c   1.000
_cell.angle_alpha   90.00
_cell.angle_beta   90.00
_cell.angle_gamma   90.00
#
_symmetry.space_group_name_H-M   'P 1'
#
loop_
_entity.id
_entity.type
_entity.pdbx_description
1 polymer ?
#
loop_
_entity_poly.entity_id
_entity_poly.type
_entity_poly.pdbx_seq_one_letter_code
_entity_poly.pdbx_strand_id
1 'polypeptide(L)'
;MRLAVGVIGVALVVASTWFFTQPAAPVAPDASPVAVVAASTITVHISGAVQRPGLVEVPFSARVADVVAAAGGSTPDAMLAAINLAATVRDGEQIVIPDASEPVAAAGDGKVRLNTATQAELESIPGIGPVLASRIVAARDEQGGFSSIEDLLDVSGIGEAKLASFRDVVTVP
;
A
#
# COMPACT_ATOMS: atom_id res chain seq x y z
N MET A 1 -105.39 11.87 -30.44
CA MET A 1 -105.78 13.17 -29.85
C MET A 1 -104.52 13.84 -29.32
N ARG A 2 -104.17 15.02 -29.88
CA ARG A 2 -103.51 16.18 -29.25
C ARG A 2 -102.13 16.03 -28.57
N LEU A 3 -101.15 16.61 -29.26
CA LEU A 3 -100.14 17.60 -28.84
C LEU A 3 -100.05 18.08 -27.37
N ALA A 4 -98.78 18.39 -27.03
CA ALA A 4 -98.25 19.33 -26.02
C ALA A 4 -98.34 18.86 -24.56
N VAL A 5 -97.30 18.98 -23.73
CA VAL A 5 -96.61 20.18 -23.18
C VAL A 5 -95.26 19.65 -22.62
N GLY A 6 -94.07 20.24 -22.76
CA GLY A 6 -93.64 21.61 -22.53
C GLY A 6 -92.97 21.74 -21.14
N VAL A 7 -91.88 22.52 -21.06
CA VAL A 7 -91.16 23.02 -19.85
C VAL A 7 -90.01 22.10 -19.34
N ILE A 8 -88.75 22.34 -19.73
CA ILE A 8 -87.74 23.25 -19.11
C ILE A 8 -87.39 22.85 -17.67
N GLY A 9 -86.12 22.49 -17.43
CA GLY A 9 -85.64 22.26 -16.07
C GLY A 9 -84.18 21.87 -15.93
N VAL A 10 -83.30 22.83 -16.19
CA VAL A 10 -82.04 23.07 -15.44
C VAL A 10 -80.91 22.03 -15.51
N ALA A 11 -79.77 22.53 -15.96
CA ALA A 11 -78.45 21.90 -15.96
C ALA A 11 -77.94 21.58 -14.55
N LEU A 12 -77.31 20.42 -14.40
CA LEU A 12 -76.20 20.22 -13.47
C LEU A 12 -75.14 19.37 -14.14
N VAL A 13 -74.05 20.02 -14.55
CA VAL A 13 -72.80 19.38 -14.92
C VAL A 13 -72.17 18.83 -13.64
N VAL A 14 -72.20 17.52 -13.47
CA VAL A 14 -71.34 16.84 -12.49
C VAL A 14 -70.27 16.11 -13.29
N ALA A 15 -69.15 16.79 -13.46
CA ALA A 15 -67.91 16.20 -13.96
C ALA A 15 -67.39 15.23 -12.89
N SER A 16 -67.77 13.96 -12.99
CA SER A 16 -67.11 12.89 -12.25
C SER A 16 -65.96 12.35 -13.10
N THR A 17 -64.75 12.73 -12.69
CA THR A 17 -63.49 12.21 -13.20
C THR A 17 -63.42 10.71 -12.94
N TRP A 18 -63.66 9.91 -13.97
CA TRP A 18 -63.29 8.50 -13.99
C TRP A 18 -61.76 8.40 -14.10
N PHE A 19 -61.08 8.63 -12.98
CA PHE A 19 -59.70 8.20 -12.82
C PHE A 19 -59.71 6.67 -12.82
N PHE A 20 -59.33 6.08 -13.94
CA PHE A 20 -58.97 4.68 -14.04
C PHE A 20 -57.82 4.41 -13.07
N THR A 21 -58.09 3.80 -11.93
CA THR A 21 -57.05 3.22 -11.08
C THR A 21 -56.53 1.97 -11.79
N GLN A 22 -55.43 2.10 -12.53
CA GLN A 22 -54.68 0.92 -12.96
C GLN A 22 -54.10 0.25 -11.71
N PRO A 23 -54.44 -1.02 -11.41
CA PRO A 23 -53.70 -1.76 -10.39
C PRO A 23 -52.25 -1.85 -10.84
N ALA A 24 -51.33 -1.35 -10.01
CA ALA A 24 -49.90 -1.45 -10.27
C ALA A 24 -49.52 -2.92 -10.41
N ALA A 25 -48.93 -3.29 -11.56
CA ALA A 25 -48.35 -4.61 -11.73
C ALA A 25 -47.31 -4.86 -10.62
N PRO A 26 -47.24 -6.06 -10.03
CA PRO A 26 -46.19 -6.37 -9.07
C PRO A 26 -44.84 -6.23 -9.78
N VAL A 27 -44.04 -5.25 -9.33
CA VAL A 27 -42.65 -5.11 -9.73
C VAL A 27 -41.92 -6.37 -9.23
N ALA A 28 -41.67 -7.31 -10.14
CA ALA A 28 -40.74 -8.39 -9.85
C ALA A 28 -39.40 -7.75 -9.45
N PRO A 29 -38.75 -8.20 -8.36
CA PRO A 29 -37.40 -7.74 -8.08
C PRO A 29 -36.54 -8.05 -9.30
N ASP A 30 -35.97 -6.99 -9.88
CA ASP A 30 -35.02 -7.06 -10.97
C ASP A 30 -33.77 -7.78 -10.44
N ALA A 31 -33.77 -9.11 -10.53
CA ALA A 31 -32.63 -9.95 -10.21
C ALA A 31 -31.64 -9.88 -11.39
N SER A 32 -31.09 -8.68 -11.61
CA SER A 32 -29.88 -8.50 -12.39
C SER A 32 -28.81 -9.42 -11.76
N PRO A 33 -28.23 -10.37 -12.52
CA PRO A 33 -27.21 -11.24 -11.97
C PRO A 33 -26.03 -10.37 -11.53
N VAL A 34 -25.76 -10.35 -10.22
CA VAL A 34 -24.53 -9.76 -9.69
C VAL A 34 -23.40 -10.59 -10.29
N ALA A 35 -22.73 -10.04 -11.31
CA ALA A 35 -21.58 -10.67 -11.91
C ALA A 35 -20.52 -10.81 -10.81
N VAL A 36 -20.33 -12.05 -10.35
CA VAL A 36 -19.26 -12.40 -9.43
C VAL A 36 -17.97 -12.19 -10.20
N VAL A 37 -17.33 -11.03 -10.01
CA VAL A 37 -16.00 -10.77 -10.54
C VAL A 37 -15.10 -11.88 -10.02
N ALA A 38 -14.59 -12.71 -10.93
CA ALA A 38 -13.69 -13.79 -10.58
C ALA A 38 -12.52 -13.19 -9.78
N ALA A 39 -12.39 -13.62 -8.52
CA ALA A 39 -11.29 -13.20 -7.67
C ALA A 39 -10.00 -13.81 -8.23
N SER A 40 -9.26 -13.05 -9.02
CA SER A 40 -7.90 -13.41 -9.38
C SER A 40 -7.06 -13.40 -8.11
N THR A 41 -6.39 -14.51 -7.81
CA THR A 41 -5.38 -14.58 -6.75
C THR A 41 -4.02 -14.22 -7.33
N ILE A 42 -3.15 -13.72 -6.46
CA ILE A 42 -1.75 -13.41 -6.73
C ILE A 42 -0.89 -14.12 -5.69
N THR A 43 0.35 -14.43 -6.06
CA THR A 43 1.33 -15.08 -5.19
C THR A 43 2.31 -14.04 -4.66
N VAL A 44 2.47 -13.98 -3.34
CA VAL A 44 3.37 -13.04 -2.67
C VAL A 44 4.33 -13.83 -1.78
N HIS A 45 5.61 -13.47 -1.77
CA HIS A 45 6.58 -14.02 -0.84
C HIS A 45 6.60 -13.17 0.44
N ILE A 46 6.39 -13.80 1.60
CA ILE A 46 6.49 -13.13 2.90
C ILE A 46 7.58 -13.78 3.76
N SER A 47 8.47 -12.95 4.31
CA SER A 47 9.61 -13.39 5.12
C SER A 47 9.79 -12.49 6.35
N GLY A 48 10.64 -12.90 7.29
CA GLY A 48 10.90 -12.18 8.55
C GLY A 48 9.95 -12.59 9.67
N ALA A 49 9.53 -11.63 10.49
CA ALA A 49 8.80 -11.82 11.75
C ALA A 49 7.30 -12.18 11.57
N VAL A 50 7.02 -13.30 10.91
CA VAL A 50 5.69 -13.89 10.72
C VAL A 50 5.66 -15.36 11.13
N GLN A 51 4.48 -15.89 11.46
CA GLN A 51 4.34 -17.26 11.96
C GLN A 51 4.68 -18.33 10.90
N ARG A 52 4.35 -18.08 9.63
CA ARG A 52 4.63 -18.99 8.51
C ARG A 52 5.20 -18.22 7.32
N PRO A 53 6.51 -17.98 7.29
CA PRO A 53 7.20 -17.45 6.12
C PRO A 53 7.05 -18.36 4.90
N GLY A 54 7.13 -17.78 3.71
CA GLY A 54 7.05 -18.50 2.44
C GLY A 54 6.11 -17.82 1.45
N LEU A 55 5.67 -18.56 0.44
CA LEU A 55 4.72 -18.08 -0.55
C LEU A 55 3.30 -18.18 0.00
N VAL A 56 2.53 -17.11 -0.17
CA VAL A 56 1.11 -17.06 0.18
C VAL A 56 0.29 -16.58 -1.01
N GLU A 57 -0.90 -17.16 -1.16
CA GLU A 57 -1.87 -16.75 -2.17
C GLU A 57 -2.91 -15.82 -1.54
N VAL A 58 -3.09 -14.64 -2.12
CA VAL A 58 -4.05 -13.64 -1.67
C VAL A 58 -4.85 -13.08 -2.86
N PRO A 59 -6.04 -12.50 -2.67
CA PRO A 59 -6.75 -11.81 -3.75
C PRO A 59 -5.90 -10.69 -4.37
N PHE A 60 -6.08 -10.41 -5.67
CA PHE A 60 -5.37 -9.30 -6.35
C PHE A 60 -5.59 -7.93 -5.69
N SER A 61 -6.70 -7.74 -4.98
CA SER A 61 -7.02 -6.52 -4.25
C SER A 61 -6.44 -6.48 -2.82
N ALA A 62 -5.65 -7.49 -2.43
CA ALA A 62 -5.10 -7.61 -1.09
C ALA A 62 -4.12 -6.49 -0.75
N ARG A 63 -4.00 -6.24 0.55
CA ARG A 63 -3.01 -5.33 1.14
C ARG A 63 -1.99 -6.12 1.95
N VAL A 64 -0.91 -5.46 2.34
CA VAL A 64 0.16 -6.05 3.18
C VAL A 64 -0.41 -6.71 4.44
N ALA A 65 -1.41 -6.09 5.09
CA ALA A 65 -2.09 -6.68 6.25
C ALA A 65 -2.72 -8.06 5.96
N ASP A 66 -3.32 -8.23 4.78
CA ASP A 66 -3.96 -9.49 4.38
C ASP A 66 -2.92 -10.59 4.16
N VAL A 67 -1.74 -10.23 3.62
CA VAL A 67 -0.60 -11.14 3.45
C VAL A 67 -0.07 -11.61 4.81
N VAL A 68 0.08 -10.69 5.77
CA VAL A 68 0.49 -11.03 7.14
C VAL A 68 -0.52 -11.97 7.80
N ALA A 69 -1.82 -11.71 7.63
CA ALA A 69 -2.87 -12.59 8.14
C ALA A 69 -2.82 -13.99 7.47
N ALA A 70 -2.62 -14.06 6.16
CA ALA A 70 -2.46 -15.32 5.41
C ALA A 70 -1.21 -16.12 5.88
N ALA A 71 -0.16 -15.41 6.31
CA ALA A 71 1.04 -15.99 6.93
C ALA A 71 0.82 -16.46 8.38
N GLY A 72 -0.40 -16.40 8.91
CA GLY A 72 -0.72 -16.81 10.28
C GLY A 72 -0.51 -15.72 11.33
N GLY A 73 -0.34 -14.47 10.90
CA GLY A 73 -0.07 -13.33 11.75
C GLY A 73 1.43 -13.08 11.96
N SER A 74 1.71 -11.99 12.67
CA SER A 74 3.07 -11.59 13.03
C SER A 74 3.57 -12.34 14.28
N THR A 75 4.88 -12.41 14.46
CA THR A 75 5.47 -12.81 15.74
C THR A 75 5.38 -11.66 16.77
N PRO A 76 5.63 -11.93 18.07
CA PRO A 76 5.61 -10.88 19.11
C PRO A 76 6.64 -9.76 18.90
N ASP A 77 7.78 -10.09 18.30
CA ASP A 77 8.89 -9.15 18.07
C ASP A 77 8.75 -8.38 16.76
N ALA A 78 7.66 -8.62 16.01
CA ALA A 78 7.42 -7.98 14.72
C ALA A 78 7.17 -6.48 14.85
N MET A 79 7.92 -5.68 14.10
CA MET A 79 7.76 -4.22 14.03
C MET A 79 6.76 -3.82 12.94
N LEU A 80 5.49 -4.19 13.10
CA LEU A 80 4.45 -3.85 12.11
C LEU A 80 4.25 -2.34 11.93
N ALA A 81 4.59 -1.53 12.93
CA ALA A 81 4.54 -0.07 12.86
C ALA A 81 5.60 0.52 11.90
N ALA A 82 6.63 -0.24 11.54
CA ALA A 82 7.67 0.18 10.62
C ALA A 82 7.28 0.01 9.14
N ILE A 83 6.13 -0.61 8.84
CA ILE A 83 5.68 -0.89 7.48
C ILE A 83 4.30 -0.34 7.20
N ASN A 84 4.02 -0.04 5.93
CA ASN A 84 2.70 0.37 5.49
C ASN A 84 1.79 -0.86 5.27
N LEU A 85 1.11 -1.30 6.34
CA LEU A 85 0.14 -2.39 6.29
C LEU A 85 -1.00 -2.19 5.29
N ALA A 86 -1.29 -0.93 4.93
CA ALA A 86 -2.32 -0.60 3.97
C ALA A 86 -1.82 -0.58 2.51
N ALA A 87 -0.54 -0.78 2.23
CA ALA A 87 -0.07 -0.83 0.85
C ALA A 87 -0.73 -2.00 0.10
N THR A 88 -1.12 -1.76 -1.16
CA THR A 88 -1.62 -2.81 -2.06
C THR A 88 -0.46 -3.68 -2.52
N VAL A 89 -0.68 -4.98 -2.61
CA VAL A 89 0.36 -5.93 -3.01
C VAL A 89 0.23 -6.35 -4.47
N ARG A 90 1.36 -6.71 -5.09
CA ARG A 90 1.45 -7.15 -6.48
C ARG A 90 1.88 -8.61 -6.56
N ASP A 91 1.52 -9.25 -7.67
CA ASP A 91 1.98 -10.61 -7.95
C ASP A 91 3.51 -10.67 -8.05
N GLY A 92 4.11 -11.67 -7.40
CA GLY A 92 5.56 -11.85 -7.30
C GLY A 92 6.26 -10.89 -6.34
N GLU A 93 5.53 -10.05 -5.60
CA GLU A 93 6.13 -9.13 -4.61
C GLU A 93 6.72 -9.90 -3.42
N GLN A 94 7.81 -9.36 -2.85
CA GLN A 94 8.38 -9.84 -1.59
C GLN A 94 8.15 -8.82 -0.48
N ILE A 95 7.57 -9.28 0.63
CA ILE A 95 7.31 -8.48 1.82
C ILE A 95 8.18 -9.04 2.95
N VAL A 96 9.02 -8.18 3.52
CA VAL A 96 9.82 -8.51 4.69
C VAL A 96 9.19 -7.84 5.90
N ILE A 97 8.83 -8.64 6.92
CA ILE A 97 8.35 -8.12 8.19
C ILE A 97 9.55 -7.98 9.12
N PRO A 98 9.98 -6.75 9.46
CA PRO A 98 11.10 -6.56 10.36
C PRO A 98 10.77 -7.01 11.77
N ASP A 99 11.77 -7.51 12.48
CA ASP A 99 11.72 -7.73 13.93
C ASP A 99 12.52 -6.65 14.67
N ALA A 100 12.31 -6.56 15.98
CA ALA A 100 13.02 -5.59 16.84
C ALA A 100 14.51 -5.90 17.04
N SER A 101 15.00 -7.05 16.57
CA SER A 101 16.39 -7.50 16.72
C SER A 101 17.26 -7.28 15.49
N GLU A 102 16.66 -7.10 14.30
CA GLU A 102 17.37 -6.78 13.07
C GLU A 102 17.17 -5.30 12.69
N PRO A 103 18.26 -4.53 12.45
CA PRO A 103 18.11 -3.20 11.89
C PRO A 103 17.43 -3.33 10.52
N VAL A 104 16.28 -2.66 10.40
CA VAL A 104 15.49 -2.56 9.17
C VAL A 104 16.39 -2.16 7.99
N ALA A 105 16.76 -3.15 7.16
CA ALA A 105 17.21 -2.89 5.81
C ALA A 105 16.00 -2.29 5.06
N ALA A 106 15.87 -0.98 5.10
CA ALA A 106 14.84 -0.25 4.39
C ALA A 106 14.89 -0.69 2.92
N ALA A 107 13.75 -1.13 2.37
CA ALA A 107 13.59 -1.42 0.96
C ALA A 107 14.08 -0.21 0.15
N GLY A 108 15.28 -0.30 -0.37
CA GLY A 108 16.00 0.76 -1.06
C GLY A 108 17.25 0.16 -1.66
N ASP A 109 17.19 -0.11 -2.96
CA ASP A 109 18.26 -0.36 -3.93
C ASP A 109 19.47 -1.24 -3.54
N GLY A 110 19.49 -1.86 -2.36
CA GLY A 110 20.69 -2.46 -1.75
C GLY A 110 21.78 -1.45 -1.36
N LYS A 111 21.47 -0.14 -1.32
CA LYS A 111 22.48 0.91 -1.08
C LYS A 111 22.51 1.38 0.37
N VAL A 112 23.70 1.53 0.91
CA VAL A 112 23.93 2.07 2.26
C VAL A 112 23.69 3.58 2.26
N ARG A 113 22.76 4.04 3.11
CA ARG A 113 22.41 5.46 3.24
C ARG A 113 23.39 6.18 4.17
N LEU A 114 24.25 7.06 3.65
CA LEU A 114 25.34 7.66 4.42
C LEU A 114 24.88 8.44 5.66
N ASN A 115 23.76 9.17 5.54
CA ASN A 115 23.25 10.02 6.61
C ASN A 115 22.55 9.26 7.74
N THR A 116 22.12 8.02 7.51
CA THR A 116 21.35 7.23 8.50
C THR A 116 22.03 5.92 8.88
N ALA A 117 23.04 5.48 8.13
CA ALA A 117 23.72 4.22 8.37
C ALA A 117 24.41 4.21 9.74
N THR A 118 24.27 3.10 10.42
CA THR A 118 25.06 2.73 11.58
C THR A 118 26.50 2.40 11.18
N GLN A 119 27.40 2.38 12.16
CA GLN A 119 28.78 1.99 11.90
C GLN A 119 28.88 0.57 11.30
N ALA A 120 28.10 -0.38 11.82
CA ALA A 120 28.09 -1.76 11.34
C ALA A 120 27.61 -1.85 9.87
N GLU A 121 26.63 -1.05 9.47
CA GLU A 121 26.18 -0.98 8.07
C GLU A 121 27.25 -0.37 7.16
N LEU A 122 27.99 0.64 7.62
CA LEU A 122 29.12 1.20 6.86
C LEU A 122 30.27 0.19 6.70
N GLU A 123 30.49 -0.68 7.69
CA GLU A 123 31.50 -1.75 7.62
C GLU A 123 31.13 -2.86 6.62
N SER A 124 29.86 -2.95 6.18
CA SER A 124 29.45 -3.86 5.11
C SER A 124 29.94 -3.41 3.73
N ILE A 125 30.41 -2.17 3.59
CA ILE A 125 30.88 -1.59 2.33
C ILE A 125 32.28 -2.14 2.01
N PRO A 126 32.53 -2.64 0.78
CA PRO A 126 33.84 -3.15 0.39
C PRO A 126 34.94 -2.10 0.59
N GLY A 127 35.95 -2.44 1.38
CA GLY A 127 37.10 -1.55 1.65
C GLY A 127 36.87 -0.54 2.78
N ILE A 128 35.72 -0.56 3.45
CA ILE A 128 35.46 0.20 4.68
C ILE A 128 35.57 -0.74 5.89
N GLY A 129 36.63 -0.57 6.67
CA GLY A 129 36.78 -1.25 7.96
C GLY A 129 36.34 -0.37 9.13
N PRO A 130 36.39 -0.89 10.37
CA PRO A 130 35.89 -0.20 11.56
C PRO A 130 36.47 1.21 11.77
N VAL A 131 37.76 1.38 11.46
CA VAL A 131 38.45 2.67 11.55
C VAL A 131 37.88 3.69 10.57
N LEU A 132 37.57 3.29 9.34
CA LEU A 132 37.00 4.19 8.34
C LEU A 132 35.53 4.46 8.62
N ALA A 133 34.76 3.43 9.00
CA ALA A 133 33.35 3.58 9.38
C ALA A 133 33.20 4.58 10.54
N SER A 134 34.02 4.47 11.57
CA SER A 134 34.03 5.42 12.69
C SER A 134 34.36 6.86 12.25
N ARG A 135 35.28 7.05 11.30
CA ARG A 135 35.59 8.38 10.76
C ARG A 135 34.47 8.96 9.91
N ILE A 136 33.77 8.13 9.13
CA ILE A 136 32.61 8.56 8.35
C ILE A 136 31.51 9.05 9.29
N VAL A 137 31.24 8.33 10.38
CA VAL A 137 30.27 8.74 11.41
C VAL A 137 30.69 10.06 12.05
N ALA A 138 31.96 10.20 12.45
CA ALA A 138 32.46 11.44 13.03
C ALA A 138 32.33 12.63 12.06
N ALA A 139 32.74 12.45 10.80
CA ALA A 139 32.64 13.49 9.77
C ALA A 139 31.19 13.88 9.51
N ARG A 140 30.27 12.91 9.46
CA ARG A 140 28.83 13.16 9.34
C ARG A 140 28.32 14.04 10.47
N ASP A 141 28.69 13.73 11.71
CA ASP A 141 28.22 14.45 12.89
C ASP A 141 28.82 15.87 12.95
N GLU A 142 30.08 16.04 12.53
CA GLU A 142 30.75 17.33 12.43
C GLU A 142 30.19 18.24 11.32
N GLN A 143 29.84 17.66 10.18
CA GLN A 143 29.31 18.37 9.01
C GLN A 143 27.79 18.58 9.08
N GLY A 144 27.10 17.89 10.00
CA GLY A 144 25.64 17.89 10.08
C GLY A 144 24.97 17.04 9.01
N GLY A 145 25.69 16.09 8.41
CA GLY A 145 25.27 15.26 7.30
C GLY A 145 26.06 15.51 6.02
N PHE A 146 26.03 14.54 5.11
CA PHE A 146 26.54 14.65 3.75
C PHE A 146 25.42 15.14 2.82
N SER A 147 25.74 16.06 1.93
CA SER A 147 24.85 16.54 0.86
C SER A 147 25.11 15.82 -0.48
N SER A 148 26.32 15.30 -0.66
CA SER A 148 26.73 14.56 -1.85
C SER A 148 27.61 13.35 -1.50
N ILE A 149 27.76 12.41 -2.43
CA ILE A 149 28.66 11.26 -2.22
C ILE A 149 30.12 11.74 -2.20
N GLU A 150 30.40 12.81 -2.94
CA GLU A 150 31.72 13.43 -3.07
C GLU A 150 32.21 14.04 -1.75
N ASP A 151 31.32 14.40 -0.82
CA ASP A 151 31.66 14.90 0.53
C ASP A 151 32.47 13.85 1.35
N LEU A 152 32.39 12.57 0.98
CA LEU A 152 33.22 11.52 1.58
C LEU A 152 34.72 11.70 1.32
N LEU A 153 35.13 12.54 0.35
CA LEU A 153 36.54 12.86 0.10
C LEU A 153 37.17 13.69 1.23
N ASP A 154 36.35 14.37 2.04
CA ASP A 154 36.84 15.10 3.21
C ASP A 154 37.17 14.16 4.39
N VAL A 155 36.74 12.90 4.30
CA VAL A 155 37.01 11.89 5.33
C VAL A 155 38.44 11.34 5.16
N SER A 156 39.28 11.59 6.16
CA SER A 156 40.66 11.12 6.16
C SER A 156 40.79 9.61 5.94
N GLY A 157 41.42 9.23 4.83
CA GLY A 157 41.64 7.85 4.42
C GLY A 157 40.69 7.34 3.33
N ILE A 158 39.74 8.18 2.89
CA ILE A 158 38.96 8.00 1.66
C ILE A 158 39.55 8.93 0.61
N GLY A 159 39.89 8.37 -0.54
CA GLY A 159 40.32 9.14 -1.72
C GLY A 159 39.54 8.66 -2.95
N GLU A 160 39.73 9.33 -4.08
CA GLU A 160 38.97 9.08 -5.32
C GLU A 160 38.91 7.59 -5.70
N ALA A 161 40.05 6.89 -5.63
CA ALA A 161 40.11 5.47 -5.98
C ALA A 161 39.25 4.59 -5.07
N LYS A 162 39.19 4.90 -3.77
CA LYS A 162 38.33 4.18 -2.83
C LYS A 162 36.87 4.56 -3.05
N LEU A 163 36.57 5.85 -3.14
CA LEU A 163 35.21 6.33 -3.39
C LEU A 163 34.62 5.68 -4.65
N ALA A 164 35.39 5.62 -5.74
CA ALA A 164 34.99 4.97 -6.97
C ALA A 164 34.63 3.48 -6.79
N SER A 165 35.31 2.76 -5.89
CA SER A 165 35.08 1.33 -5.66
C SER A 165 33.75 1.01 -4.97
N PHE A 166 33.17 1.96 -4.24
CA PHE A 166 31.91 1.75 -3.50
C PHE A 166 30.82 2.78 -3.80
N ARG A 167 31.05 3.69 -4.77
CA ARG A 167 30.09 4.74 -5.15
C ARG A 167 28.70 4.17 -5.50
N ASP A 168 28.65 3.02 -6.14
CA ASP A 168 27.40 2.42 -6.61
C ASP A 168 26.60 1.71 -5.49
N VAL A 169 27.24 1.43 -4.34
CA VAL A 169 26.61 0.76 -3.19
C VAL A 169 26.25 1.72 -2.06
N VAL A 170 26.46 3.03 -2.24
CA VAL A 170 26.10 4.07 -1.26
C VAL A 170 25.13 5.08 -1.86
N THR A 171 24.38 5.77 -1.00
CA THR A 171 23.48 6.84 -1.41
C THR A 171 23.36 7.92 -0.32
N VAL A 172 23.05 9.13 -0.74
CA VAL A 172 22.73 10.27 0.13
C VAL A 172 21.24 10.56 -0.01
N PRO A 173 20.42 10.27 1.01
CA PRO A 173 19.04 10.73 1.09
C PRO A 173 18.92 12.14 1.66
#